data_AF-A0A415VCZ5-F1
#
_entry.id   AF-A0A415VCZ5-F1
#
_cell.length_a   1.000
_cell.length_b   1.000
_cell.length_c   1.000
_cell.angle_alpha   90.00
_cell.angle_beta   90.00
_cell.angle_gamma   90.00
#
_symmetry.space_group_name_H-M   'P 1'
#
loop_
_entity.id
_entity.type
_entity.pdbx_description
1 polymer ?
#
loop_
_entity_poly.entity_id
_entity_poly.type
_entity_poly.pdbx_seq_one_letter_code
_entity_poly.pdbx_strand_id
1 'polypeptide(L)'
;MFAITLKVILAFVLTAIPFAFHLWVKPRQASSTKWGNLYSVLSAIYERMKHSDNARKFFTRVFLIVLLFVLYVDFEAANAANLLSNELAQGRVTMTGQIVNVADLSLLDNMFDSGEEIADYFYPFQTPIFLSVVCLMVVSLMFYYRISDKVLSFLHGNNMAFSLVAQTVIFVMAGHCGQYLCAAETVFIILMAAAVYPDKTGEGVPGGRKGIEYSKKEELFWKNAERKAA
;
A
#
# COMPACT_ATOMS: atom_id res chain seq x y z
N MET A 1 -20.06 11.50 3.92
CA MET A 1 -20.24 10.10 4.40
C MET A 1 -19.49 9.07 3.55
N PHE A 2 -19.76 8.92 2.24
CA PHE A 2 -19.10 7.89 1.40
C PHE A 2 -17.56 7.88 1.48
N ALA A 3 -16.91 9.06 1.37
CA ALA A 3 -15.46 9.16 1.43
C ALA A 3 -14.87 8.73 2.79
N ILE A 4 -15.58 9.04 3.89
CA ILE A 4 -15.19 8.63 5.25
C ILE A 4 -15.32 7.11 5.39
N THR A 5 -16.43 6.53 4.90
CA THR A 5 -16.60 5.07 4.88
C THR A 5 -15.51 4.39 4.05
N LEU A 6 -15.17 4.94 2.88
CA LEU A 6 -14.10 4.43 2.03
C LEU A 6 -12.75 4.47 2.76
N LYS A 7 -12.46 5.55 3.49
CA LYS A 7 -11.24 5.70 4.29
C LYS A 7 -11.16 4.67 5.42
N VAL A 8 -12.26 4.44 6.14
CA VAL A 8 -12.33 3.40 7.19
C VAL A 8 -12.07 2.01 6.61
N ILE A 9 -12.71 1.69 5.48
CA ILE A 9 -12.48 0.42 4.77
C ILE A 9 -11.01 0.30 4.36
N LEU A 10 -10.42 1.37 3.82
CA LEU A 10 -9.02 1.40 3.41
C LEU A 10 -8.07 1.13 4.58
N ALA A 11 -8.27 1.81 5.73
CA ALA A 11 -7.48 1.61 6.94
C ALA A 11 -7.58 0.17 7.46
N PHE A 12 -8.80 -0.39 7.46
CA PHE A 12 -9.03 -1.79 7.85
C PHE A 12 -8.34 -2.78 6.89
N VAL A 13 -8.43 -2.53 5.58
CA VAL A 13 -7.77 -3.37 4.57
C VAL A 13 -6.25 -3.30 4.72
N LEU A 14 -5.67 -2.10 4.86
CA LEU A 14 -4.22 -1.91 5.01
C LEU A 14 -3.68 -2.62 6.25
N THR A 15 -4.37 -2.52 7.38
CA THR A 15 -3.98 -3.20 8.62
C THR A 15 -4.15 -4.71 8.54
N ALA A 16 -5.13 -5.21 7.78
CA ALA A 16 -5.36 -6.64 7.60
C ALA A 16 -4.34 -7.32 6.67
N ILE A 17 -3.71 -6.60 5.73
CA ILE A 17 -2.79 -7.18 4.72
C ILE A 17 -1.67 -8.03 5.34
N PRO A 18 -0.89 -7.55 6.33
CA PRO A 18 0.16 -8.37 6.94
C PRO A 18 -0.36 -9.66 7.57
N PHE A 19 -1.51 -9.60 8.25
CA PHE A 19 -2.12 -10.76 8.90
C PHE A 19 -2.70 -11.74 7.88
N ALA A 20 -3.38 -11.26 6.84
CA ALA A 20 -3.91 -12.07 5.76
C ALA A 20 -2.76 -12.79 5.02
N PHE A 21 -1.64 -12.10 4.79
CA PHE A 21 -0.46 -12.73 4.20
C PHE A 21 0.12 -13.83 5.08
N HIS A 22 0.29 -13.57 6.38
CA HIS A 22 0.84 -14.55 7.31
C HIS A 22 -0.09 -15.76 7.56
N LEU A 23 -1.39 -15.51 7.73
CA LEU A 23 -2.37 -16.54 8.13
C LEU A 23 -2.97 -17.32 6.96
N TRP A 24 -3.13 -16.70 5.79
CA TRP A 24 -3.80 -17.36 4.65
C TRP A 24 -2.87 -17.66 3.50
N VAL A 25 -1.96 -16.74 3.15
CA VAL A 25 -1.07 -16.94 1.99
C VAL A 25 0.04 -17.93 2.31
N LYS A 26 0.75 -17.74 3.43
CA LYS A 26 1.88 -18.59 3.84
C LYS A 26 1.51 -20.09 4.01
N PRO A 27 0.42 -20.48 4.67
CA PRO A 27 0.09 -21.91 4.84
C PRO A 27 -0.62 -22.54 3.63
N ARG A 28 -1.31 -21.78 2.78
CA ARG A 28 -2.07 -22.35 1.64
C ARG A 28 -1.28 -22.47 0.34
N GLN A 29 -0.02 -22.06 0.33
CA GLN A 29 0.88 -22.06 -0.84
C GLN A 29 0.91 -23.41 -1.59
N ALA A 30 0.82 -24.54 -0.87
CA ALA A 30 0.85 -25.88 -1.45
C ALA A 30 -0.55 -26.50 -1.72
N SER A 31 -1.64 -25.87 -1.26
CA SER A 31 -2.96 -26.51 -1.18
C SER A 31 -3.96 -26.11 -2.29
N SER A 32 -3.73 -24.99 -2.98
CA SER A 32 -4.73 -24.44 -3.92
C SER A 32 -4.10 -23.83 -5.18
N THR A 33 -4.58 -24.27 -6.34
CA THR A 33 -4.11 -23.84 -7.67
C THR A 33 -4.21 -22.33 -7.90
N LYS A 34 -5.27 -21.67 -7.39
CA LYS A 34 -5.44 -20.21 -7.52
C LYS A 34 -4.36 -19.41 -6.78
N TRP A 35 -4.05 -19.81 -5.54
CA TRP A 35 -3.02 -19.18 -4.70
C TRP A 35 -1.61 -19.47 -5.23
N GLY A 36 -1.38 -20.68 -5.78
CA GLY A 36 -0.14 -21.01 -6.47
C GLY A 36 0.13 -20.10 -7.68
N ASN A 37 -0.89 -19.83 -8.51
CA ASN A 37 -0.75 -18.93 -9.66
C ASN A 37 -0.43 -17.49 -9.25
N LEU A 38 -1.13 -16.95 -8.24
CA LEU A 38 -0.85 -15.60 -7.72
C LEU A 38 0.59 -15.50 -7.21
N TYR A 39 1.04 -16.50 -6.43
CA TYR A 39 2.39 -16.53 -5.89
C TYR A 39 3.45 -16.63 -7.00
N SER A 40 3.19 -17.41 -8.05
CA SER A 40 4.10 -17.51 -9.20
C SER A 40 4.26 -16.18 -9.95
N VAL A 41 3.18 -15.39 -10.05
CA VAL A 41 3.23 -14.05 -10.66
C VAL A 41 4.03 -13.10 -9.77
N LEU A 42 3.76 -13.09 -8.46
CA LEU A 42 4.49 -12.28 -7.49
C LEU A 42 5.98 -12.63 -7.46
N SER A 43 6.32 -13.92 -7.46
CA SER A 43 7.72 -14.38 -7.49
C SER A 43 8.40 -14.01 -8.81
N ALA A 44 7.69 -14.08 -9.94
CA ALA A 44 8.23 -13.67 -11.23
C ALA A 44 8.52 -12.16 -11.28
N ILE A 45 7.66 -11.34 -10.68
CA ILE A 45 7.89 -9.89 -10.55
C ILE A 45 9.08 -9.63 -9.62
N TYR A 46 9.14 -10.30 -8.47
CA TYR A 46 10.25 -10.20 -7.53
C TYR A 46 11.61 -10.54 -8.19
N GLU A 47 11.67 -11.68 -8.89
CA GLU A 47 12.88 -12.11 -9.60
C GLU A 47 13.27 -11.14 -10.72
N ARG A 48 12.30 -10.56 -11.42
CA ARG A 48 12.58 -9.51 -12.42
C ARG A 48 13.11 -8.23 -11.79
N MET A 49 12.61 -7.81 -10.64
CA MET A 49 13.10 -6.62 -9.92
C MET A 49 14.54 -6.82 -9.41
N LYS A 50 14.94 -8.05 -9.14
CA LYS A 50 16.30 -8.39 -8.74
C LYS A 50 17.33 -8.09 -9.83
N HIS A 51 16.96 -8.32 -11.10
CA HIS A 51 17.89 -8.23 -12.23
C HIS A 51 17.64 -7.08 -13.22
N SER A 52 16.47 -6.43 -13.18
CA SER A 52 16.08 -5.43 -14.18
C SER A 52 15.68 -4.08 -13.56
N ASP A 53 16.35 -3.01 -14.00
CA ASP A 53 15.98 -1.64 -13.65
C ASP A 53 14.62 -1.23 -14.21
N ASN A 54 14.22 -1.76 -15.37
CA ASN A 54 12.90 -1.48 -15.93
C ASN A 54 11.79 -2.11 -15.07
N ALA A 55 12.03 -3.30 -14.51
CA ALA A 55 11.09 -3.92 -13.57
C ALA A 55 10.97 -3.12 -12.28
N ARG A 56 12.07 -2.62 -11.73
CA ARG A 56 12.06 -1.72 -10.56
C ARG A 56 11.32 -0.41 -10.85
N LYS A 57 11.57 0.22 -11.99
CA LYS A 57 10.83 1.42 -12.43
C LYS A 57 9.33 1.15 -12.57
N PHE A 58 8.96 0.00 -13.12
CA PHE A 58 7.57 -0.40 -13.24
C PHE A 58 6.92 -0.58 -11.86
N PHE A 59 7.57 -1.31 -10.95
CA PHE A 59 7.12 -1.48 -9.58
C PHE A 59 6.93 -0.13 -8.88
N THR A 60 7.91 0.77 -8.96
CA THR A 60 7.83 2.12 -8.38
C THR A 60 6.62 2.89 -8.93
N ARG A 61 6.30 2.79 -10.22
CA ARG A 61 5.11 3.45 -10.78
C ARG A 61 3.80 2.89 -10.21
N VAL A 62 3.67 1.57 -10.14
CA VAL A 62 2.48 0.91 -9.58
C VAL A 62 2.31 1.29 -8.11
N PHE A 63 3.40 1.24 -7.35
CA PHE A 63 3.44 1.65 -5.95
C PHE A 63 3.04 3.13 -5.75
N LEU A 64 3.52 4.04 -6.60
CA LEU A 64 3.15 5.46 -6.53
C LEU A 64 1.66 5.69 -6.84
N ILE A 65 1.08 4.92 -7.77
CA ILE A 65 -0.37 4.99 -8.04
C ILE A 65 -1.16 4.61 -6.78
N VAL A 66 -0.73 3.59 -6.05
CA VAL A 66 -1.36 3.19 -4.77
C VAL A 66 -1.24 4.31 -3.74
N LEU A 67 -0.07 4.93 -3.58
CA LEU A 67 0.13 6.05 -2.67
C LEU A 67 -0.78 7.24 -3.01
N LEU A 68 -0.84 7.62 -4.29
CA LEU A 68 -1.70 8.72 -4.74
C LEU A 68 -3.18 8.43 -4.52
N PHE A 69 -3.61 7.18 -4.74
CA PHE A 69 -4.98 6.77 -4.47
C PHE A 69 -5.32 6.92 -2.97
N VAL A 70 -4.43 6.47 -2.07
CA VAL A 70 -4.63 6.62 -0.62
C VAL A 70 -4.68 8.10 -0.21
N LEU A 71 -3.78 8.94 -0.75
CA LEU A 71 -3.79 10.38 -0.49
C LEU A 71 -5.06 11.06 -1.02
N TYR A 72 -5.56 10.64 -2.18
CA TYR A 72 -6.81 11.16 -2.74
C TYR A 72 -8.00 10.81 -1.86
N VAL A 73 -8.12 9.54 -1.43
CA VAL A 73 -9.18 9.10 -0.50
C VAL A 73 -9.11 9.85 0.83
N ASP A 74 -7.91 10.11 1.34
CA ASP A 74 -7.71 10.92 2.54
C ASP A 74 -8.20 12.36 2.35
N PHE A 75 -7.83 13.00 1.25
CA PHE A 75 -8.25 14.36 0.94
C PHE A 75 -9.78 14.49 0.87
N GLU A 76 -10.45 13.55 0.19
CA GLU A 76 -11.92 13.51 0.13
C GLU A 76 -12.56 13.26 1.50
N ALA A 77 -11.97 12.37 2.31
CA ALA A 77 -12.45 12.10 3.66
C ALA A 77 -12.30 13.31 4.59
N ALA A 78 -11.16 14.00 4.53
CA ALA A 78 -10.91 15.22 5.29
C ALA A 78 -11.83 16.37 4.86
N ASN A 79 -12.06 16.55 3.57
CA ASN A 79 -13.01 17.54 3.07
C ASN A 79 -14.44 17.24 3.54
N ALA A 80 -14.86 15.97 3.46
CA ALA A 80 -16.17 15.55 3.94
C ALA A 80 -16.35 15.71 5.46
N ALA A 81 -15.30 15.42 6.24
CA ALA A 81 -15.31 15.58 7.70
C ALA A 81 -15.39 17.05 8.11
N ASN A 82 -14.63 17.93 7.44
CA ASN A 82 -14.67 19.38 7.68
C ASN A 82 -16.00 20.02 7.28
N LEU A 83 -16.59 19.60 6.16
CA LEU A 83 -17.89 20.08 5.72
C LEU A 83 -18.98 19.67 6.72
N LEU A 84 -18.98 18.41 7.15
CA LEU A 84 -19.95 17.89 8.12
C LEU A 84 -19.81 18.55 9.49
N SER A 85 -18.59 18.79 9.98
CA SER A 85 -18.39 19.49 11.25
C SER A 85 -18.88 20.94 11.20
N ASN A 86 -18.66 21.64 10.09
CA ASN A 86 -19.14 23.00 9.89
C ASN A 86 -20.67 23.07 9.78
N GLU A 87 -21.27 22.10 9.11
CA GLU A 87 -22.73 21.94 8.99
C GLU A 87 -23.38 21.66 10.35
N LEU A 88 -22.79 20.77 11.15
CA LEU A 88 -23.24 20.52 12.52
C LEU A 88 -23.13 21.75 13.42
N ALA A 89 -22.04 22.50 13.34
CA ALA A 89 -21.86 23.74 14.10
C ALA A 89 -22.91 24.81 13.74
N GLN A 90 -23.52 24.72 12.55
CA GLN A 90 -24.58 25.61 12.08
C GLN A 90 -25.99 25.03 12.30
N GLY A 91 -26.12 23.84 12.91
CA GLY A 91 -27.41 23.18 13.15
C GLY A 91 -28.12 22.72 11.88
N ARG A 92 -27.38 22.48 10.78
CA ARG A 92 -27.95 22.06 9.49
C ARG A 92 -27.24 20.78 9.07
N VAL A 93 -27.95 19.66 8.88
CA VAL A 93 -27.31 18.44 8.37
C VAL A 93 -27.83 18.20 6.96
N THR A 94 -26.96 18.36 5.96
CA THR A 94 -27.33 18.14 4.55
C THR A 94 -26.99 16.71 4.14
N MET A 95 -27.84 15.76 4.51
CA MET A 95 -27.77 14.43 3.91
C MET A 95 -28.44 14.51 2.53
N THR A 96 -27.66 14.29 1.47
CA THR A 96 -28.20 14.04 0.11
C THR A 96 -29.11 15.14 -0.46
N GLY A 97 -28.74 16.42 -0.31
CA GLY A 97 -29.42 17.54 -0.98
C GLY A 97 -30.73 17.98 -0.33
N GLN A 98 -31.13 17.39 0.80
CA GLN A 98 -32.15 17.94 1.67
C GLN A 98 -31.51 18.46 2.95
N ILE A 99 -31.84 19.70 3.31
CA ILE A 99 -31.51 20.28 4.61
C ILE A 99 -32.47 19.61 5.59
N VAL A 100 -31.99 18.62 6.34
CA VAL A 100 -32.74 18.05 7.45
C VAL A 100 -32.29 18.78 8.70
N ASN A 101 -33.25 19.32 9.45
CA ASN A 101 -32.98 19.94 10.73
C ASN A 101 -32.52 18.84 11.69
N VAL A 102 -31.46 19.06 12.47
CA VAL A 102 -30.85 18.00 13.31
C VAL A 102 -31.86 17.43 14.32
N ALA A 103 -32.85 18.26 14.71
CA ALA A 103 -33.98 17.89 15.56
C ALA A 103 -34.89 16.80 14.96
N ASP A 104 -34.92 16.62 13.63
CA ASP A 104 -35.79 15.63 12.97
C ASP A 104 -35.11 14.26 12.83
N LEU A 105 -33.80 14.16 13.12
CA LEU A 105 -33.03 12.93 12.99
C LEU A 105 -33.02 12.15 14.32
N SER A 106 -34.20 11.71 14.77
CA SER A 106 -34.41 11.00 16.05
C SER A 106 -33.53 9.75 16.28
N LEU A 107 -32.92 9.17 15.24
CA LEU A 107 -31.97 8.07 15.38
C LEU A 107 -30.56 8.51 15.83
N LEU A 108 -30.18 9.77 15.56
CA LEU A 108 -28.89 10.33 15.94
C LEU A 108 -28.97 10.97 17.34
N ASP A 109 -30.10 11.59 17.65
CA ASP A 109 -30.45 12.18 18.97
C ASP A 109 -30.47 11.13 20.10
N ASN A 110 -30.79 9.87 19.78
CA ASN A 110 -30.78 8.77 20.74
C ASN A 110 -29.40 8.09 20.92
N MET A 111 -28.38 8.45 20.12
CA MET A 111 -27.02 7.88 20.21
C MET A 111 -25.96 8.87 20.67
N PHE A 112 -26.22 10.18 20.57
CA PHE A 112 -25.28 11.23 20.94
C PHE A 112 -26.05 12.36 21.63
N ASP A 113 -25.67 12.69 22.87
CA ASP A 113 -26.38 13.63 23.75
C ASP A 113 -26.16 15.10 23.30
N SER A 114 -25.21 15.34 22.40
CA SER A 114 -24.95 16.68 21.84
C SER A 114 -24.28 16.65 20.46
N GLY A 115 -24.46 17.74 19.71
CA GLY A 115 -23.74 17.99 18.45
C GLY A 115 -22.21 18.03 18.58
N GLU A 116 -21.69 18.28 19.79
CA GLU A 116 -20.25 18.25 20.10
C GLU A 116 -19.69 16.82 20.03
N GLU A 117 -20.41 15.81 20.56
CA GLU A 117 -19.95 14.42 20.55
C GLU A 117 -19.86 13.84 19.12
N ILE A 118 -20.73 14.31 18.22
CA ILE A 118 -20.71 13.90 16.82
C ILE A 118 -19.54 14.56 16.08
N ALA A 119 -19.17 15.80 16.42
CA ALA A 119 -18.01 16.48 15.85
C ALA A 119 -16.70 15.77 16.27
N ASP A 120 -16.60 15.34 17.53
CA ASP A 120 -15.47 14.57 18.05
C ASP A 120 -15.31 13.21 17.35
N TYR A 121 -16.40 12.58 16.90
CA TYR A 121 -16.35 11.33 16.14
C TYR A 121 -15.66 11.49 14.76
N PHE A 122 -15.80 12.66 14.12
CA PHE A 122 -15.18 12.94 12.82
C PHE A 122 -13.79 13.57 12.92
N TYR A 123 -13.40 14.00 14.12
CA TYR A 123 -12.11 14.62 14.39
C TYR A 123 -10.89 13.83 13.90
N PRO A 124 -10.82 12.47 14.01
CA PRO A 124 -9.69 11.69 13.50
C PRO A 124 -9.52 11.75 11.97
N PHE A 125 -10.59 12.07 11.23
CA PHE A 125 -10.57 12.18 9.77
C PHE A 125 -10.27 13.60 9.29
N GLN A 126 -10.21 14.59 10.18
CA GLN A 126 -9.84 15.95 9.85
C GLN A 126 -8.32 16.08 9.72
N THR A 127 -7.78 15.64 8.58
CA THR A 127 -6.35 15.73 8.31
C THR A 127 -5.93 17.20 8.19
N PRO A 128 -4.93 17.66 8.96
CA PRO A 128 -4.43 19.03 8.84
C PRO A 128 -3.79 19.26 7.47
N ILE A 129 -4.07 20.43 6.86
CA ILE A 129 -3.60 20.76 5.49
C ILE A 129 -2.07 20.65 5.38
N PHE A 130 -1.33 21.10 6.40
CA PHE A 130 0.14 21.01 6.39
C PHE A 130 0.62 19.55 6.29
N LEU A 131 -0.08 18.60 6.92
CA LEU A 131 0.28 17.19 6.89
C LEU A 131 0.01 16.59 5.51
N SER A 132 -1.13 16.90 4.90
CA SER A 132 -1.45 16.47 3.53
C SER A 132 -0.43 16.99 2.52
N VAL A 133 -0.01 18.25 2.68
CA VAL A 133 1.03 18.88 1.85
C VAL A 133 2.40 18.21 2.05
N VAL A 134 2.79 17.90 3.29
CA VAL A 134 4.02 17.14 3.57
C VAL A 134 3.97 15.73 2.95
N CYS A 135 2.85 15.02 3.09
CA CYS A 135 2.70 13.69 2.48
C CYS A 135 2.78 13.76 0.96
N LEU A 136 2.14 14.75 0.33
CA LEU A 136 2.25 14.99 -1.11
C LEU A 136 3.68 15.33 -1.54
N MET A 137 4.42 16.12 -0.75
CA MET A 137 5.84 16.39 -1.02
C MET A 137 6.67 15.10 -0.97
N VAL A 138 6.47 14.25 0.04
CA VAL A 138 7.16 12.96 0.15
C VAL A 138 6.85 12.07 -1.06
N VAL A 139 5.57 11.92 -1.43
CA VAL A 139 5.17 11.12 -2.60
C VAL A 139 5.74 11.71 -3.90
N SER A 140 5.75 13.04 -4.03
CA SER A 140 6.34 13.74 -5.18
C SER A 140 7.85 13.50 -5.30
N LEU A 141 8.58 13.44 -4.18
CA LEU A 141 10.00 13.07 -4.19
C LEU A 141 10.20 11.62 -4.65
N MET A 142 9.27 10.72 -4.30
CA MET A 142 9.33 9.31 -4.72
C MET A 142 9.03 9.09 -6.21
N PHE A 143 8.42 10.05 -6.91
CA PHE A 143 8.32 10.01 -8.39
C PHE A 143 9.69 9.94 -9.06
N TYR A 144 10.71 10.51 -8.42
CA TYR A 144 12.06 10.37 -8.92
C TYR A 144 12.61 8.99 -8.56
N TYR A 145 12.63 8.10 -9.57
CA TYR A 145 13.02 6.69 -9.42
C TYR A 145 14.29 6.48 -8.60
N ARG A 146 15.36 7.28 -8.80
CA ARG A 146 16.61 7.06 -8.06
C ARG A 146 16.48 7.35 -6.57
N ILE A 147 15.58 8.24 -6.14
CA ILE A 147 15.29 8.46 -4.72
C ILE A 147 14.48 7.28 -4.20
N SER A 148 13.43 6.87 -4.90
CA SER A 148 12.61 5.72 -4.48
C SER A 148 13.42 4.43 -4.36
N ASP A 149 14.28 4.11 -5.32
CA ASP A 149 15.14 2.91 -5.29
C ASP A 149 16.12 2.95 -4.11
N LYS A 150 16.72 4.12 -3.82
CA LYS A 150 17.59 4.30 -2.65
C LYS A 150 16.83 4.15 -1.34
N VAL A 151 15.68 4.80 -1.20
CA VAL A 151 14.86 4.74 0.02
C VAL A 151 14.40 3.30 0.26
N LEU A 152 13.81 2.66 -0.74
CA LEU A 152 13.29 1.29 -0.60
C LEU A 152 14.41 0.28 -0.32
N SER A 153 15.55 0.37 -1.04
CA SER A 153 16.70 -0.51 -0.79
C SER A 153 17.34 -0.26 0.58
N PHE A 154 17.41 0.99 1.03
CA PHE A 154 17.94 1.34 2.35
C PHE A 154 17.06 0.78 3.47
N LEU A 155 15.73 0.95 3.37
CA LEU A 155 14.81 0.37 4.34
C LEU A 155 14.83 -1.16 4.31
N HIS A 156 14.95 -1.77 3.14
CA HIS A 156 15.03 -3.24 3.03
C HIS A 156 16.30 -3.80 3.65
N GLY A 157 17.46 -3.23 3.34
CA GLY A 157 18.76 -3.74 3.78
C GLY A 157 19.10 -3.42 5.25
N ASN A 158 18.42 -2.45 5.88
CA ASN A 158 18.70 -2.02 7.24
C ASN A 158 17.52 -2.28 8.19
N ASN A 159 17.57 -3.42 8.88
CA ASN A 159 16.56 -3.82 9.87
C ASN A 159 16.33 -2.77 10.98
N MET A 160 17.38 -2.05 11.40
CA MET A 160 17.24 -1.00 12.42
C MET A 160 16.46 0.19 11.88
N ALA A 161 16.79 0.66 10.67
CA ALA A 161 16.04 1.74 10.02
C ALA A 161 14.59 1.34 9.75
N PHE A 162 14.37 0.12 9.25
CA PHE A 162 13.02 -0.42 9.04
C PHE A 162 12.21 -0.42 10.33
N SER A 163 12.78 -0.96 11.42
CA SER A 163 12.13 -1.01 12.73
C SER A 163 11.82 0.38 13.30
N LEU A 164 12.75 1.33 13.18
CA LEU A 164 12.54 2.70 13.64
C LEU A 164 11.41 3.38 12.89
N VAL A 165 11.38 3.26 11.56
CA VAL A 165 10.29 3.83 10.74
C VAL A 165 8.95 3.17 11.06
N ALA A 166 8.93 1.85 11.32
CA ALA A 166 7.72 1.14 11.76
C ALA A 166 7.21 1.62 13.13
N GLN A 167 8.11 1.90 14.09
CA GLN A 167 7.73 2.50 15.37
C GLN A 167 7.16 3.91 15.20
N THR A 168 7.72 4.71 14.28
CA THR A 168 7.18 6.03 13.95
C THR A 168 5.75 5.94 13.43
N VAL A 169 5.38 4.91 12.66
CA VAL A 169 3.97 4.71 12.23
C VAL A 169 3.05 4.56 13.44
N ILE A 170 3.43 3.73 14.42
CA ILE A 170 2.61 3.52 15.64
C ILE A 170 2.48 4.83 16.42
N PHE A 171 3.58 5.57 16.55
CA PHE A 171 3.57 6.87 17.25
C PHE A 171 2.69 7.91 16.55
N VAL A 172 2.78 8.00 15.22
CA VAL A 172 1.98 8.91 14.40
C VAL A 172 0.49 8.55 14.48
N MET A 173 0.14 7.26 14.48
CA MET A 173 -1.25 6.80 14.66
C MET A 173 -1.84 7.22 16.01
N ALA A 174 -1.03 7.21 17.08
CA ALA A 174 -1.46 7.64 18.41
C ALA A 174 -1.48 9.18 18.57
N GLY A 175 -0.89 9.92 17.62
CA GLY A 175 -0.81 11.37 17.67
C GLY A 175 -2.14 12.06 17.37
N HIS A 176 -2.42 13.15 18.08
CA HIS A 176 -3.54 14.08 17.83
C HIS A 176 -4.89 13.37 17.56
N CYS A 177 -5.23 12.39 18.40
CA CYS A 177 -6.49 11.65 18.31
C CYS A 177 -6.75 11.02 16.92
N GLY A 178 -5.69 10.63 16.20
CA GLY A 178 -5.80 9.98 14.90
C GLY A 178 -5.76 10.90 13.68
N GLN A 179 -5.67 12.22 13.85
CA GLN A 179 -5.56 13.20 12.74
C GLN A 179 -4.37 12.96 11.81
N TYR A 180 -3.36 12.23 12.28
CA TYR A 180 -2.17 11.91 11.49
C TYR A 180 -2.25 10.56 10.77
N LEU A 181 -3.44 9.95 10.71
CA LEU A 181 -3.70 8.69 10.00
C LEU A 181 -3.17 8.69 8.56
N CYS A 182 -3.32 9.79 7.83
CA CYS A 182 -2.79 9.96 6.47
C CYS A 182 -1.27 9.72 6.37
N ALA A 183 -0.51 10.33 7.28
CA ALA A 183 0.94 10.19 7.31
C ALA A 183 1.35 8.76 7.72
N ALA A 184 0.65 8.18 8.68
CA ALA A 184 0.89 6.80 9.11
C ALA A 184 0.63 5.79 7.99
N GLU A 185 -0.49 5.90 7.26
CA GLU A 185 -0.80 5.03 6.12
C GLU A 185 0.22 5.20 4.98
N THR A 186 0.62 6.44 4.69
CA THR A 186 1.64 6.73 3.68
C THR A 186 2.97 6.03 4.01
N VAL A 187 3.45 6.19 5.25
CA VAL A 187 4.69 5.55 5.72
C VAL A 187 4.54 4.02 5.80
N PHE A 188 3.39 3.52 6.20
CA PHE A 188 3.09 2.09 6.25
C PHE A 188 3.15 1.44 4.86
N ILE A 189 2.59 2.08 3.84
CA ILE A 189 2.66 1.60 2.44
C ILE A 189 4.10 1.61 1.94
N ILE A 190 4.90 2.64 2.29
CA ILE A 190 6.34 2.68 1.98
C ILE A 190 7.08 1.50 2.63
N LEU A 191 6.80 1.20 3.90
CA LEU A 191 7.38 0.05 4.61
C LEU A 191 7.01 -1.27 3.97
N MET A 192 5.73 -1.46 3.60
CA MET A 192 5.27 -2.67 2.92
C MET A 192 5.97 -2.84 1.56
N ALA A 193 6.14 -1.74 0.80
CA ALA A 193 6.87 -1.78 -0.45
C ALA A 193 8.36 -2.11 -0.24
N ALA A 194 8.99 -1.56 0.80
CA ALA A 194 10.38 -1.86 1.15
C ALA A 194 10.56 -3.32 1.58
N ALA A 195 9.62 -3.89 2.33
CA ALA A 195 9.66 -5.29 2.75
C ALA A 195 9.65 -6.27 1.57
N VAL A 196 9.02 -5.90 0.45
CA VAL A 196 8.94 -6.71 -0.78
C VAL A 196 10.03 -6.32 -1.80
N TYR A 197 10.84 -5.30 -1.50
CA TYR A 197 11.85 -4.79 -2.42
C TYR A 197 13.10 -5.67 -2.43
N PRO A 198 13.49 -6.32 -3.54
CA PRO A 198 14.66 -7.19 -3.55
C PRO A 198 15.98 -6.42 -3.59
N ASP A 199 17.01 -6.98 -2.96
CA ASP A 199 18.40 -6.57 -3.20
C ASP A 199 18.79 -6.80 -4.66
N LYS A 200 19.52 -5.84 -5.24
CA LYS A 200 19.98 -5.93 -6.64
C LYS A 200 21.18 -6.87 -6.70
N THR A 201 20.97 -8.10 -7.14
CA THR A 201 22.09 -8.89 -7.67
C THR A 201 22.31 -8.44 -9.10
N GLY A 202 23.56 -8.21 -9.52
CA GLY A 202 23.91 -7.59 -10.81
C GLY A 202 23.25 -8.19 -12.07
N GLU A 203 23.58 -7.63 -13.24
CA GLU A 203 23.01 -8.07 -14.52
C GLU A 203 23.17 -9.58 -14.72
N GLY A 204 22.05 -10.30 -14.70
CA GLY A 204 21.99 -11.74 -14.79
C GLY A 204 20.60 -12.16 -15.23
N VAL A 205 20.51 -13.26 -15.97
CA VAL A 205 19.24 -13.79 -16.45
C VAL A 205 18.43 -14.27 -15.23
N PRO A 206 17.15 -13.88 -15.08
CA PRO A 206 16.33 -14.31 -13.95
C PRO A 206 16.34 -15.84 -13.86
N GLY A 207 16.52 -16.39 -12.66
CA GLY A 207 16.58 -17.82 -12.40
C GLY A 207 15.23 -18.52 -12.58
N GLY A 208 14.64 -18.45 -13.77
CA GLY A 208 13.39 -19.09 -14.14
C GLY A 208 13.66 -20.31 -15.00
N ARG A 209 13.52 -21.51 -14.38
CA ARG A 209 13.83 -22.86 -14.91
C ARG A 209 15.22 -22.95 -15.53
N LYS A 210 16.08 -23.80 -14.95
CA LYS A 210 17.25 -24.32 -15.68
C LYS A 210 16.75 -24.74 -17.07
N GLY A 211 17.18 -24.03 -18.11
CA GLY A 211 17.05 -24.54 -19.47
C GLY A 211 17.62 -25.94 -19.42
N ILE A 212 16.94 -26.89 -20.07
CA ILE A 212 17.45 -28.26 -20.20
C ILE A 212 18.88 -28.10 -20.70
N GLU A 213 19.83 -28.41 -19.82
CA GLU A 213 21.24 -28.38 -20.15
C GLU A 213 21.37 -29.54 -21.14
N TYR A 214 21.24 -29.24 -22.43
CA TYR A 214 21.59 -30.20 -23.47
C TYR A 214 23.03 -30.55 -23.16
N SER A 215 23.18 -31.74 -22.58
CA SER A 215 24.47 -32.22 -22.14
C SER A 215 25.37 -32.11 -23.35
N LYS A 216 26.57 -31.54 -23.22
CA LYS A 216 27.59 -31.59 -24.29
C LYS A 216 27.77 -33.01 -24.86
N LYS A 217 27.38 -34.06 -24.13
CA LYS A 217 27.31 -35.44 -24.61
C LYS A 217 26.25 -35.68 -25.70
N GLU A 218 25.07 -35.07 -25.64
CA GLU A 218 24.02 -35.19 -26.67
C GLU A 218 24.43 -34.50 -27.97
N GLU A 219 25.01 -33.30 -27.88
CA GLU A 219 25.52 -32.60 -29.06
C GLU A 219 26.68 -33.37 -29.71
N LEU A 220 27.58 -33.97 -28.91
CA LEU A 220 28.61 -34.88 -29.41
C LEU A 220 28.04 -36.17 -30.00
N PHE A 221 26.95 -36.69 -29.43
CA PHE A 221 26.30 -37.91 -29.90
C PHE A 221 25.69 -37.70 -31.29
N TRP A 222 24.93 -36.62 -31.49
CA TRP A 222 24.35 -36.29 -32.79
C TRP A 222 25.43 -35.98 -33.84
N LYS A 223 26.46 -35.22 -33.47
CA LYS A 223 27.59 -34.91 -34.37
C LYS A 223 28.42 -36.14 -34.76
N ASN A 224 28.43 -37.18 -33.92
CA ASN A 224 29.06 -38.46 -34.25
C ASN A 224 28.12 -39.39 -35.02
N ALA A 225 26.81 -39.30 -34.83
CA ALA A 225 25.82 -40.04 -35.61
C ALA A 225 25.78 -39.55 -37.07
N GLU A 226 25.82 -38.24 -37.30
CA GLU A 226 25.88 -37.65 -38.64
C GLU A 226 27.14 -38.06 -39.40
N ARG A 227 28.30 -38.12 -38.72
CA ARG A 227 29.56 -38.60 -39.32
C ARG A 227 29.60 -40.10 -39.64
N LYS A 228 28.66 -40.89 -39.10
CA LYS A 228 28.54 -42.33 -39.43
C LYS A 228 27.49 -42.59 -40.51
N ALA A 229 26.66 -41.61 -40.82
CA ALA A 229 25.62 -41.70 -41.85
C ALA A 229 26.05 -41.11 -43.20
N ALA A 230 27.19 -40.40 -43.25
CA ALA A 230 27.88 -39.95 -44.46
C ALA A 230 29.03 -40.90 -44.81
#